data_AF-A0A2V6AUZ9-F1
#
_entry.id   AF-A0A2V6AUZ9-F1
#
_cell.length_a   1.000
_cell.length_b   1.000
_cell.length_c   1.000
_cell.angle_alpha   90.00
_cell.angle_beta   90.00
_cell.angle_gamma   90.00
#
_symmetry.space_group_name_H-M   'P 1'
#
loop_
_entity.id
_entity.type
_entity.pdbx_description
1 polymer ?
#
loop_
_entity_poly.entity_id
_entity_poly.type
_entity_poly.pdbx_seq_one_letter_code
_entity_poly.pdbx_strand_id
1 'polypeptide(L)' 'ESAESRKDFIHKLKVCLKELRETRRWLRLVSRLKNMNRDPRLVACLAEAEELIRIFVASVRTTERGRST' A
#
# COMPACT_ATOMS: atom_id res chain seq x y z
N GLU A 1 10.92 3.47 -14.68
CA GLU A 1 10.64 4.85 -15.15
C GLU A 1 9.51 4.78 -16.18
N SER A 2 8.29 5.23 -15.86
CA SER A 2 7.17 5.21 -16.84
C SER A 2 6.01 6.15 -16.49
N ALA A 3 6.18 7.15 -15.63
CA ALA A 3 5.09 8.07 -15.31
C ALA A 3 5.00 9.17 -16.38
N GLU A 4 4.28 8.91 -17.47
CA GLU A 4 4.18 9.82 -18.63
C GLU A 4 3.38 11.10 -18.33
N SER A 5 2.59 11.10 -17.26
CA SER A 5 1.91 12.29 -16.75
C SER A 5 1.66 12.20 -15.24
N ARG A 6 1.37 13.33 -14.60
CA ARG A 6 0.96 13.36 -13.18
C ARG A 6 -0.32 12.54 -12.93
N LYS A 7 -1.24 12.48 -13.91
CA LYS A 7 -2.47 11.66 -13.83
C LYS A 7 -2.13 10.17 -13.86
N ASP A 8 -1.24 9.76 -14.77
CA ASP A 8 -0.76 8.38 -14.87
C ASP A 8 0.01 7.97 -13.60
N PHE A 9 0.83 8.86 -13.05
CA PHE A 9 1.49 8.64 -11.76
C PHE A 9 0.48 8.38 -10.63
N ILE A 10 -0.55 9.22 -10.48
CA ILE A 10 -1.61 9.00 -9.48
C ILE A 10 -2.34 7.68 -9.72
N HIS A 11 -2.63 7.34 -10.99
CA HIS A 11 -3.28 6.08 -11.34
C HIS A 11 -2.45 4.87 -10.90
N LYS A 12 -1.15 4.87 -11.22
CA LYS A 12 -0.21 3.82 -10.80
C LYS A 12 -0.11 3.70 -9.28
N LEU A 13 -0.04 4.81 -8.55
CA LEU A 13 -0.08 4.78 -7.08
C LEU A 13 -1.39 4.21 -6.54
N LYS A 14 -2.53 4.49 -7.17
CA LYS A 14 -3.84 3.92 -6.81
C LYS A 14 -3.90 2.42 -7.08
N VAL A 15 -3.28 1.93 -8.16
CA VAL A 15 -3.11 0.50 -8.42
C VAL A 15 -2.25 -0.14 -7.32
N CYS A 16 -1.08 0.41 -7.00
CA CYS A 16 -0.24 -0.11 -5.92
C CYS A 16 -0.97 -0.13 -4.57
N LEU A 17 -1.80 0.87 -4.26
CA LEU A 17 -2.63 0.88 -3.05
C LEU A 17 -3.66 -0.25 -3.03
N LYS A 18 -4.25 -0.59 -4.17
CA LYS A 18 -5.16 -1.73 -4.29
C LYS A 18 -4.40 -3.03 -4.01
N GLU A 19 -3.26 -3.24 -4.67
CA GLU A 19 -2.45 -4.45 -4.48
C GLU A 19 -1.97 -4.60 -3.03
N LEU A 20 -1.44 -3.54 -2.41
CA LEU A 20 -1.01 -3.57 -1.00
C LEU A 20 -2.14 -3.91 -0.03
N ARG A 21 -3.36 -3.42 -0.28
CA ARG A 21 -4.53 -3.74 0.55
C ARG A 21 -4.93 -5.21 0.40
N GLU A 22 -4.83 -5.77 -0.80
CA GLU A 22 -5.05 -7.19 -1.07
C GLU A 22 -3.97 -8.04 -0.39
N THR A 23 -2.68 -7.72 -0.56
CA THR A 23 -1.57 -8.38 0.13
C THR A 23 -1.78 -8.40 1.64
N ARG A 24 -2.10 -7.25 2.25
CA ARG A 24 -2.38 -7.16 3.70
C ARG A 24 -3.61 -7.98 4.11
N ARG A 25 -4.63 -8.10 3.26
CA ARG A 25 -5.79 -8.99 3.51
C ARG A 25 -5.35 -10.46 3.52
N TRP A 26 -4.53 -10.88 2.55
CA TRP A 26 -3.99 -12.24 2.49
C TRP A 26 -3.07 -12.58 3.67
N LEU A 27 -2.17 -11.66 4.06
CA LEU A 27 -1.32 -11.84 5.24
C LEU A 27 -2.15 -12.05 6.52
N ARG A 28 -3.23 -11.27 6.71
CA ARG A 28 -4.16 -11.46 7.83
C ARG A 28 -4.90 -12.80 7.77
N LEU A 29 -5.29 -13.24 6.57
CA LEU A 29 -5.94 -14.54 6.40
C LEU A 29 -4.98 -15.68 6.78
N VAL A 30 -3.75 -15.66 6.28
CA VAL A 30 -2.71 -16.65 6.62
C VAL A 30 -2.44 -16.65 8.12
N SER A 31 -2.32 -15.46 8.74
CA SER A 31 -2.16 -15.33 10.20
C SER A 31 -3.22 -16.11 10.96
N ARG A 32 -4.49 -15.96 10.54
CA ARG A 32 -5.64 -16.61 11.18
C ARG A 32 -5.67 -18.11 10.91
N LEU A 33 -5.48 -18.54 9.65
CA LEU A 33 -5.56 -19.95 9.28
C LEU A 33 -4.43 -20.81 9.85
N LYS A 34 -3.27 -20.21 10.10
CA LYS A 34 -2.07 -20.91 10.60
C LYS A 34 -1.75 -20.59 12.05
N ASN A 35 -2.60 -19.82 12.75
CA ASN A 35 -2.34 -19.33 14.12
C ASN A 35 -0.98 -18.61 14.26
N MET A 36 -0.50 -17.97 13.20
CA MET A 36 0.82 -17.32 13.12
C MET A 36 0.83 -15.88 13.66
N ASN A 37 -0.09 -15.55 14.57
CA ASN A 37 -0.28 -14.18 15.08
C ASN A 37 0.97 -13.60 15.79
N ARG A 38 1.92 -14.46 16.15
CA ARG A 38 3.20 -14.11 16.79
C ARG A 38 4.43 -14.42 15.93
N ASP A 39 4.26 -14.87 14.66
CA ASP A 39 5.42 -15.05 13.78
C ASP A 39 6.02 -13.66 13.48
N PRO A 40 7.29 -13.41 13.87
CA PRO A 40 7.88 -12.09 13.79
C PRO A 40 7.98 -11.58 12.34
N ARG A 41 8.13 -12.47 11.36
CA ARG A 41 8.15 -12.10 9.94
C ARG A 41 6.78 -11.66 9.47
N LEU A 42 5.72 -12.37 9.89
CA LEU A 42 4.35 -12.01 9.54
C LEU A 42 3.94 -10.67 10.15
N VAL A 43 4.31 -10.45 11.41
CA VAL A 43 4.11 -9.16 12.10
C VAL A 43 4.85 -8.04 11.38
N ALA A 44 6.12 -8.26 11.01
CA ALA A 44 6.91 -7.29 10.26
C ALA A 44 6.30 -6.98 8.88
N CYS A 45 5.92 -7.99 8.10
CA CYS A 45 5.28 -7.78 6.79
C CYS A 45 3.93 -7.05 6.90
N LEU A 46 3.13 -7.32 7.95
CA LEU A 46 1.88 -6.60 8.18
C LEU A 46 2.12 -5.12 8.52
N ALA A 47 3.14 -4.84 9.33
CA ALA A 47 3.54 -3.47 9.68
C ALA A 47 4.06 -2.70 8.46
N GLU A 48 4.97 -3.31 7.70
CA GLU A 48 5.52 -2.76 6.46
C GLU A 48 4.41 -2.46 5.43
N ALA A 49 3.46 -3.39 5.24
CA ALA A 49 2.33 -3.16 4.34
C ALA A 49 1.49 -1.95 4.78
N GLU A 50 1.29 -1.73 6.09
CA GLU A 50 0.57 -0.57 6.61
C GLU A 50 1.36 0.74 6.42
N GLU A 51 2.68 0.69 6.61
CA GLU A 51 3.59 1.82 6.36
C GLU A 51 3.58 2.22 4.88
N LEU A 52 3.71 1.25 3.97
CA LEU A 52 3.64 1.48 2.53
C LEU A 52 2.28 2.06 2.11
N ILE A 53 1.17 1.54 2.66
CA ILE A 53 -0.16 2.11 2.43
C ILE A 53 -0.21 3.58 2.86
N ARG A 54 0.31 3.92 4.05
CA ARG A 54 0.34 5.30 4.56
C ARG A 54 1.16 6.23 3.67
N ILE A 55 2.36 5.79 3.26
CA ILE A 55 3.23 6.53 2.35
C ILE A 55 2.51 6.78 1.02
N PHE A 56 1.90 5.76 0.42
CA PHE A 56 1.29 5.86 -0.90
C PHE A 56 0.02 6.73 -0.86
N VAL A 57 -0.78 6.64 0.21
CA VAL A 57 -1.92 7.54 0.43
C VAL A 57 -1.45 8.99 0.55
N ALA A 58 -0.37 9.24 1.30
CA ALA A 58 0.20 10.58 1.42
C ALA A 58 0.71 11.10 0.06
N SER A 59 1.44 10.28 -0.70
CA SER A 59 1.95 10.62 -2.03
C SER A 59 0.83 10.97 -3.02
N VAL A 60 -0.27 10.20 -3.03
CA VAL A 60 -1.45 10.52 -3.84
C VAL A 60 -2.03 11.87 -3.45
N ARG A 61 -2.26 12.10 -2.14
CA ARG A 61 -2.82 13.36 -1.62
C ARG A 61 -1.95 14.57 -1.97
N THR A 62 -0.63 14.46 -1.80
CA THR A 62 0.32 15.53 -2.12
C THR A 62 0.30 15.85 -3.61
N THR A 63 0.29 14.81 -4.46
CA THR A 63 0.27 14.98 -5.91
C THR A 63 -1.05 15.57 -6.41
N GLU A 64 -2.18 15.18 -5.81
CA GLU A 64 -3.50 15.73 -6.12
C GLU A 64 -3.64 17.20 -5.69
N ARG A 65 -3.06 17.62 -4.56
CA ARG A 65 -3.08 19.04 -4.13
C ARG A 65 -2.32 19.96 -5.07
N GLY A 66 -1.19 19.51 -5.62
CA GLY A 66 -0.43 20.26 -6.63
C GLY A 66 -1.15 20.42 -7.99
N ARG A 67 -2.42 19.99 -8.10
CA ARG A 67 -3.31 20.24 -9.25
C ARG A 67 -4.12 21.53 -9.08
N SER A 68 -4.19 22.09 -7.87
CA SER A 68 -5.03 23.26 -7.52
C SER A 68 -4.28 24.60 -7.51
N THR A 69 -3.03 24.61 -7.96
CA THR A 69 -2.18 25.78 -8.21
C THR A 69 -1.70 25.73 -9.64
#